data_AF-A0A074RSE2-F1
#
_entry.id   AF-A0A074RSE2-F1
#
_cell.length_a   1.000
_cell.length_b   1.000
_cell.length_c   1.000
_cell.angle_alpha   90.00
_cell.angle_beta   90.00
_cell.angle_gamma   90.00
#
_symmetry.space_group_name_H-M   'P 1'
#
loop_
_entity.id
_entity.type
_entity.pdbx_description
1 polymer ?
#
loop_
_entity_poly.entity_id
_entity_poly.type
_entity_poly.pdbx_seq_one_letter_code
_entity_poly.pdbx_strand_id
1 'polypeptide(L)'
;MEPPDRRDHIATYGEDLSTYPAIFLRQFPQDDPWTRADTKRLLEWMEHTPASTLPVVDLLERNLRYSQITQFIGRIPGPINEPLGYYTELIRRYAAKHKIFDRYFGFLCVYMITRILQYGTISYYYHVHPRPPDMLDFDPTVRDDESIYLTWDVTHALMERCDDPKWEEVVAFNESSHDDRILLAKLDGFSLEDAEALLNWIWDDRKAFTVLCSQIRMEGWSVLFYVIWAYIRESGRAELYCKKLRHLTMRYSLGASRRDDLLASGILLSIQKKFPVKRHEREIPPVDSEDAQRLLDLCRDNLSPEKGATTSAFDLMFYTTLSIGRDQLFWYLDTIVLHTWEVLQLSSRTGIAEARCAFFHGRVVLSSFWAIFQDYDYASSEKLLMALNTGIQVMNQPRFLEFLARICSLLVMSSKGRFILEEHDAEWCLLYTMGLMEGFGEAADDYEFTKVPEMERIWNELNRFIDIRSKMMAEAGPLRNRIVVCQRMWEVIGATYEFSPRSIEKYLCMNARCPDPDPEGRTRLMCGRCCWVYYCSSRCQIIHWNNNTPHAHRQQCISYEFQ
;
A
#
# COMPACT_ATOMS: atom_id res chain seq x y z
N MET A 1 17.55 4.22 -47.29
CA MET A 1 16.84 5.25 -46.51
C MET A 1 17.81 5.76 -45.48
N GLU A 2 18.24 7.02 -45.61
CA GLU A 2 19.04 7.66 -44.56
C GLU A 2 18.19 7.77 -43.29
N PRO A 3 18.76 7.49 -42.10
CA PRO A 3 18.04 7.72 -40.85
C PRO A 3 17.70 9.22 -40.75
N PRO A 4 16.47 9.57 -40.36
CA PRO A 4 16.04 10.96 -40.22
C PRO A 4 16.97 11.74 -39.26
N ASP A 5 17.18 13.03 -39.56
CA ASP A 5 18.09 13.89 -38.79
C ASP A 5 17.67 13.92 -37.31
N ARG A 6 18.61 13.60 -36.43
CA ARG A 6 18.39 13.43 -34.98
C ARG A 6 17.87 14.72 -34.33
N ARG A 7 18.12 15.89 -34.95
CA ARG A 7 17.67 17.20 -34.45
C ARG A 7 16.17 17.43 -34.65
N ASP A 8 15.62 17.04 -35.79
CA ASP A 8 14.19 17.18 -36.07
C ASP A 8 13.35 16.25 -35.19
N HIS A 9 13.90 15.08 -34.82
CA HIS A 9 13.27 14.15 -33.90
C HIS A 9 13.16 14.67 -32.47
N ILE A 10 14.21 15.31 -31.94
CA ILE A 10 14.20 15.90 -30.59
C ILE A 10 13.23 17.08 -30.53
N ALA A 11 13.22 17.94 -31.56
CA ALA A 11 12.28 19.06 -31.62
C ALA A 11 10.81 18.60 -31.65
N THR A 12 10.53 17.43 -32.22
CA THR A 12 9.16 16.91 -32.37
C THR A 12 8.68 16.13 -31.15
N TYR A 13 9.54 15.29 -30.54
CA TYR A 13 9.15 14.32 -29.51
C TYR A 13 9.84 14.54 -28.15
N GLY A 14 10.70 15.54 -28.04
CA GLY A 14 11.43 15.86 -26.81
C GLY A 14 12.64 14.97 -26.57
N GLU A 15 13.23 15.12 -25.39
CA GLU A 15 14.41 14.36 -24.98
C GLU A 15 14.10 12.87 -24.67
N ASP A 16 15.17 12.10 -24.53
CA ASP A 16 15.10 10.71 -24.07
C ASP A 16 14.57 10.63 -22.64
N LEU A 17 13.71 9.66 -22.35
CA LEU A 17 13.19 9.54 -20.99
C LEU A 17 14.29 9.18 -19.97
N SER A 18 15.43 8.64 -20.40
CA SER A 18 16.58 8.42 -19.52
C SER A 18 17.20 9.70 -18.96
N THR A 19 17.08 10.85 -19.64
CA THR A 19 17.51 12.17 -19.12
C THR A 19 16.42 12.85 -18.29
N TYR A 20 15.23 12.24 -18.23
CA TYR A 20 14.03 12.84 -17.68
C TYR A 20 14.08 13.17 -16.19
N PRO A 21 14.70 12.41 -15.27
CA PRO A 21 14.74 12.81 -13.86
C PRO A 21 15.34 14.21 -13.68
N ALA A 22 16.37 14.54 -14.45
CA ALA A 22 16.98 15.87 -14.43
C ALA A 22 16.06 16.95 -15.05
N ILE A 23 15.33 16.63 -16.12
CA ILE A 23 14.37 17.53 -16.76
C ILE A 23 13.16 17.75 -15.85
N PHE A 24 12.59 16.67 -15.32
CA PHE A 24 11.45 16.68 -14.42
C PHE A 24 11.78 17.44 -13.15
N LEU A 25 12.86 17.13 -12.45
CA LEU A 25 13.24 17.88 -11.23
C LEU A 25 13.54 19.36 -11.51
N ARG A 26 14.02 19.69 -12.71
CA ARG A 26 14.20 21.09 -13.15
C ARG A 26 12.88 21.81 -13.44
N GLN A 27 11.88 21.09 -13.95
CA GLN A 27 10.60 21.66 -14.38
C GLN A 27 9.46 21.52 -13.34
N PHE A 28 9.59 20.55 -12.43
CA PHE A 28 8.66 20.10 -11.38
C PHE A 28 9.48 19.72 -10.14
N PRO A 29 9.95 20.71 -9.35
CA PRO A 29 10.74 20.42 -8.15
C PRO A 29 9.91 19.55 -7.19
N GLN A 30 10.51 18.49 -6.64
CA GLN A 30 9.83 17.59 -5.69
C GLN A 30 9.37 18.28 -4.40
N ASP A 31 9.97 19.43 -4.07
CA ASP A 31 9.83 20.12 -2.79
C ASP A 31 9.38 21.59 -2.92
N ASP A 32 8.95 22.03 -4.12
CA ASP A 32 8.53 23.43 -4.31
C ASP A 32 7.03 23.51 -4.61
N PRO A 33 6.21 24.11 -3.70
CA PRO A 33 4.82 24.41 -4.01
C PRO A 33 4.71 25.17 -5.32
N TRP A 34 3.66 24.91 -6.09
CA TRP A 34 3.25 25.86 -7.12
C TRP A 34 2.90 27.20 -6.46
N THR A 35 3.80 28.18 -6.57
CA THR A 35 3.60 29.46 -5.93
C THR A 35 2.60 30.30 -6.71
N ARG A 36 1.98 31.30 -6.08
CA ARG A 36 1.22 32.34 -6.81
C ARG A 36 2.06 33.01 -7.91
N ALA A 37 3.39 33.07 -7.73
CA ALA A 37 4.30 33.59 -8.73
C ALA A 37 4.43 32.66 -9.95
N ASP A 38 4.45 31.35 -9.76
CA ASP A 38 4.43 30.36 -10.86
C ASP A 38 3.15 30.46 -11.68
N THR A 39 2.02 30.61 -10.99
CA THR A 39 0.73 30.82 -11.65
C THR A 39 0.72 32.09 -12.48
N LYS A 40 1.21 33.19 -11.92
CA LYS A 40 1.33 34.44 -12.65
C LYS A 40 2.25 34.29 -13.87
N ARG A 41 3.41 33.63 -13.71
CA ARG A 41 4.35 33.36 -14.80
C ARG A 41 3.73 32.52 -15.93
N LEU A 42 2.95 31.49 -15.60
CA LEU A 42 2.28 30.69 -16.62
C LEU A 42 1.24 31.51 -17.38
N LEU A 43 0.41 32.29 -16.67
CA LEU A 43 -0.61 33.13 -17.30
C LEU A 43 0.03 34.21 -18.19
N GLU A 44 1.08 34.88 -17.71
CA GLU A 44 1.86 35.83 -18.51
C GLU A 44 2.45 35.12 -19.74
N TRP A 45 3.03 33.92 -19.60
CA TRP A 45 3.57 33.16 -20.73
C TRP A 45 2.49 32.78 -21.76
N MET A 46 1.31 32.35 -21.31
CA MET A 46 0.18 32.01 -22.17
C MET A 46 -0.36 33.22 -22.94
N GLU A 47 -0.35 34.40 -22.33
CA GLU A 47 -0.76 35.66 -22.98
C GLU A 47 0.21 36.08 -24.09
N HIS A 48 1.51 35.88 -23.87
CA HIS A 48 2.55 36.37 -24.79
C HIS A 48 2.97 35.33 -25.86
N THR A 49 2.65 34.04 -25.67
CA THR A 49 3.09 32.96 -26.57
C THR A 49 1.90 32.16 -27.12
N PRO A 50 1.41 32.48 -28.34
CA PRO A 50 0.27 31.80 -28.93
C PRO A 50 0.49 30.29 -29.08
N ALA A 51 -0.56 29.49 -28.86
CA ALA A 51 -0.53 28.03 -28.97
C ALA A 51 0.07 27.53 -30.29
N SER A 52 -0.28 28.20 -31.39
CA SER A 52 0.15 27.86 -32.75
C SER A 52 1.64 28.05 -33.01
N THR A 53 2.37 28.73 -32.12
CA THR A 53 3.80 29.00 -32.26
C THR A 53 4.66 28.01 -31.48
N LEU A 54 4.05 27.18 -30.62
CA LEU A 54 4.78 26.24 -29.78
C LEU A 54 4.97 24.90 -30.50
N PRO A 55 6.15 24.26 -30.35
CA PRO A 55 6.32 22.83 -30.57
C PRO A 55 5.27 22.02 -29.80
N VAL A 56 4.90 20.84 -30.32
CA VAL A 56 3.82 20.03 -29.70
C VAL A 56 4.18 19.62 -28.27
N VAL A 57 5.45 19.32 -27.98
CA VAL A 57 5.92 19.01 -26.62
C VAL A 57 5.70 20.19 -25.68
N ASP A 58 6.09 21.40 -26.09
CA ASP A 58 5.92 22.61 -25.27
C ASP A 58 4.43 22.95 -25.07
N LEU A 59 3.59 22.66 -26.08
CA LEU A 59 2.14 22.78 -25.97
C LEU A 59 1.57 21.79 -24.94
N LEU A 60 2.01 20.53 -24.97
CA LEU A 60 1.61 19.50 -24.00
C LEU A 60 2.04 19.89 -22.58
N GLU A 61 3.29 20.33 -22.39
CA GLU A 61 3.78 20.84 -21.11
C GLU A 61 2.91 22.01 -20.62
N ARG A 62 2.61 22.97 -21.50
CA ARG A 62 1.78 24.12 -21.15
C ARG A 62 0.39 23.70 -20.73
N ASN A 63 -0.25 22.80 -21.47
CA ASN A 63 -1.59 22.32 -21.18
C ASN A 63 -1.61 21.55 -19.85
N LEU A 64 -0.57 20.77 -19.56
CA LEU A 64 -0.42 20.07 -18.29
C LEU A 64 -0.32 21.05 -17.13
N ARG A 65 0.58 22.03 -17.22
CA ARG A 65 0.75 23.07 -16.19
C ARG A 65 -0.51 23.87 -15.99
N TYR A 66 -1.16 24.27 -17.08
CA TYR A 66 -2.43 25.00 -17.02
C TYR A 66 -3.49 24.18 -16.29
N SER A 67 -3.60 22.89 -16.60
CA SER A 67 -4.53 22.01 -15.91
C SER A 67 -4.24 21.98 -14.39
N GLN A 68 -2.99 21.73 -13.99
CA GLN A 68 -2.59 21.70 -12.57
C GLN A 68 -2.92 23.01 -11.83
N ILE A 69 -2.74 24.15 -12.49
CA ILE A 69 -3.09 25.45 -11.92
C ILE A 69 -4.61 25.65 -11.83
N THR A 70 -5.37 25.21 -12.84
CA THR A 70 -6.82 25.29 -12.74
C THR A 70 -7.36 24.44 -11.58
N GLN A 71 -6.72 23.29 -11.28
CA GLN A 71 -6.97 22.54 -10.04
C GLN A 71 -6.70 23.41 -8.82
N PHE A 72 -5.51 24.01 -8.76
CA PHE A 72 -5.07 24.86 -7.65
C PHE A 72 -6.02 26.02 -7.33
N ILE A 73 -6.74 26.54 -8.32
CA ILE A 73 -7.64 27.69 -8.12
C ILE A 73 -9.09 27.22 -7.81
N GLY A 74 -9.32 25.91 -7.68
CA GLY A 74 -10.65 25.34 -7.48
C GLY A 74 -11.62 25.65 -8.63
N ARG A 75 -11.09 26.04 -9.79
CA ARG A 75 -11.89 26.26 -10.99
C ARG A 75 -11.86 24.96 -11.77
N ILE A 76 -13.03 24.38 -12.02
CA ILE A 76 -13.16 23.40 -13.10
C ILE A 76 -12.62 24.13 -14.33
N PRO A 77 -11.52 23.66 -14.95
CA PRO A 77 -11.01 24.32 -16.14
C PRO A 77 -12.18 24.50 -17.10
N GLY A 78 -12.42 25.74 -17.53
CA GLY A 78 -13.17 25.95 -18.77
C GLY A 78 -12.55 25.02 -19.82
N PRO A 79 -13.38 24.46 -20.73
CA PRO A 79 -13.01 23.30 -21.54
C PRO A 79 -11.55 23.41 -21.97
N ILE A 80 -10.72 22.47 -21.53
CA ILE A 80 -9.37 22.31 -22.10
C ILE A 80 -9.61 22.37 -23.61
N ASN A 81 -8.96 23.31 -24.31
CA ASN A 81 -9.28 23.60 -25.71
C ASN A 81 -9.23 22.33 -26.58
N GLU A 82 -8.47 21.33 -26.13
CA GLU A 82 -8.38 20.02 -26.73
C GLU A 82 -9.11 18.95 -25.88
N PRO A 83 -10.06 18.21 -26.46
CA PRO A 83 -10.82 17.17 -25.78
C PRO A 83 -10.00 15.89 -25.55
N LEU A 84 -10.51 14.92 -24.78
CA LEU A 84 -9.81 13.67 -24.47
C LEU A 84 -9.41 12.91 -25.76
N GLY A 85 -10.31 12.91 -26.75
CA GLY A 85 -10.08 12.32 -28.07
C GLY A 85 -8.84 12.85 -28.81
N TYR A 86 -8.46 14.12 -28.59
CA TYR A 86 -7.25 14.67 -29.17
C TYR A 86 -6.00 13.98 -28.60
N TYR A 87 -5.91 13.84 -27.28
CA TYR A 87 -4.74 13.25 -26.63
C TYR A 87 -4.64 11.74 -26.86
N THR A 88 -5.78 11.02 -26.93
CA THR A 88 -5.80 9.59 -27.27
C THR A 88 -5.31 9.34 -28.70
N GLU A 89 -5.72 10.16 -29.66
CA GLU A 89 -5.23 10.07 -31.03
C GLU A 89 -3.76 10.47 -31.15
N LEU A 90 -3.33 11.47 -30.39
CA LEU A 90 -1.94 11.91 -30.35
C LEU A 90 -1.01 10.81 -29.84
N ILE A 91 -1.36 10.14 -28.73
CA ILE A 91 -0.58 9.01 -28.23
C ILE A 91 -0.65 7.82 -29.19
N ARG A 92 -1.79 7.55 -29.84
CA ARG A 92 -1.93 6.47 -30.84
C ARG A 92 -0.94 6.64 -31.99
N ARG A 93 -0.86 7.84 -32.56
CA ARG A 93 0.08 8.16 -33.66
C ARG A 93 1.54 8.02 -33.22
N TYR A 94 1.85 8.36 -31.97
CA TYR A 94 3.17 8.22 -31.41
C TYR A 94 3.54 6.75 -31.15
N ALA A 95 2.64 6.00 -30.49
CA ALA A 95 2.80 4.59 -30.16
C ALA A 95 2.90 3.68 -31.41
N ALA A 96 2.39 4.13 -32.55
CA ALA A 96 2.57 3.44 -33.83
C ALA A 96 4.03 3.41 -34.32
N LYS A 97 4.90 4.26 -33.78
CA LYS A 97 6.30 4.42 -34.21
C LYS A 97 7.33 4.27 -33.10
N HIS A 98 6.90 4.42 -31.84
CA HIS A 98 7.77 4.53 -30.68
C HIS A 98 7.16 3.77 -29.50
N LYS A 99 7.97 3.34 -28.52
CA LYS A 99 7.39 2.96 -27.23
C LYS A 99 6.94 4.21 -26.49
N ILE A 100 5.88 4.07 -25.69
CA ILE A 100 5.21 5.23 -25.10
C ILE A 100 6.07 6.01 -24.11
N PHE A 101 7.10 5.37 -23.54
CA PHE A 101 8.03 5.98 -22.60
C PHE A 101 9.45 6.07 -23.16
N ASP A 102 9.66 5.89 -24.48
CA ASP A 102 10.96 6.16 -25.11
C ASP A 102 11.31 7.66 -25.07
N ARG A 103 10.30 8.53 -25.07
CA ARG A 103 10.45 10.00 -25.11
C ARG A 103 9.48 10.67 -24.16
N TYR A 104 9.85 11.90 -23.76
CA TYR A 104 9.03 12.72 -22.88
C TYR A 104 7.61 12.98 -23.42
N PHE A 105 7.47 13.08 -24.75
CA PHE A 105 6.17 13.26 -25.41
C PHE A 105 5.14 12.21 -25.03
N GLY A 106 5.48 10.92 -25.11
CA GLY A 106 4.50 9.86 -24.85
C GLY A 106 4.07 9.82 -23.39
N PHE A 107 5.00 10.09 -22.48
CA PHE A 107 4.69 10.32 -21.07
C PHE A 107 3.70 11.49 -20.88
N LEU A 108 3.94 12.65 -21.50
CA LEU A 108 3.07 13.83 -21.36
C LEU A 108 1.65 13.55 -21.83
N CYS A 109 1.50 12.83 -22.95
CA CYS A 109 0.18 12.44 -23.45
C CYS A 109 -0.56 11.54 -22.44
N VAL A 110 0.09 10.51 -21.92
CA VAL A 110 -0.54 9.61 -20.93
C VAL A 110 -0.91 10.34 -19.66
N TYR A 111 -0.05 11.27 -19.21
CA TYR A 111 -0.33 12.04 -18.01
C TYR A 111 -1.44 13.07 -18.23
N MET A 112 -1.52 13.71 -19.40
CA MET A 112 -2.65 14.56 -19.77
C MET A 112 -3.97 13.79 -19.78
N ILE A 113 -3.99 12.59 -20.38
CA ILE A 113 -5.15 11.69 -20.34
C ILE A 113 -5.56 11.41 -18.89
N THR A 114 -4.59 11.04 -18.05
CA THR A 114 -4.81 10.77 -16.62
C THR A 114 -5.44 11.98 -15.92
N ARG A 115 -4.92 13.19 -16.16
CA ARG A 115 -5.47 14.41 -15.57
C ARG A 115 -6.90 14.68 -16.04
N ILE A 116 -7.17 14.59 -17.35
CA ILE A 116 -8.52 14.75 -17.91
C ILE A 116 -9.52 13.79 -17.28
N LEU A 117 -9.13 12.52 -17.10
CA LEU A 117 -9.95 11.52 -16.43
C LEU A 117 -10.26 11.91 -14.98
N GLN A 118 -9.26 12.35 -14.20
CA GLN A 118 -9.48 12.82 -12.83
C GLN A 118 -10.49 13.98 -12.76
N TYR A 119 -10.36 14.99 -13.64
CA TYR A 119 -11.33 16.09 -13.68
C TYR A 119 -12.72 15.61 -14.03
N GLY A 120 -12.81 14.73 -15.03
CA GLY A 120 -14.08 14.18 -15.49
C GLY A 120 -14.80 13.47 -14.35
N THR A 121 -14.10 12.61 -13.61
CA THR A 121 -14.65 11.88 -12.47
C THR A 121 -15.15 12.81 -11.37
N ILE A 122 -14.43 13.90 -11.08
CA ILE A 122 -14.77 14.80 -9.97
C ILE A 122 -15.87 15.77 -10.33
N SER A 123 -15.77 16.36 -11.52
CA SER A 123 -16.83 17.22 -12.05
C SER A 123 -18.15 16.47 -12.06
N TYR A 124 -18.13 15.17 -12.39
CA TYR A 124 -19.31 14.34 -12.29
C TYR A 124 -19.71 14.06 -10.83
N TYR A 125 -18.78 13.63 -9.98
CA TYR A 125 -19.06 13.34 -8.58
C TYR A 125 -19.71 14.52 -7.86
N TYR A 126 -19.20 15.74 -8.03
CA TYR A 126 -19.80 16.94 -7.43
C TYR A 126 -21.11 17.38 -8.10
N HIS A 127 -21.32 17.03 -9.37
CA HIS A 127 -22.61 17.24 -10.01
C HIS A 127 -23.70 16.36 -9.36
N VAL A 128 -23.36 15.11 -9.03
CA VAL A 128 -24.28 14.16 -8.37
C VAL A 128 -24.35 14.36 -6.85
N HIS A 129 -23.26 14.83 -6.24
CA HIS A 129 -23.13 15.08 -4.80
C HIS A 129 -22.66 16.51 -4.53
N PRO A 130 -23.56 17.50 -4.61
CA PRO A 130 -23.22 18.89 -4.34
C PRO A 130 -22.64 19.03 -2.93
N ARG A 131 -21.40 19.51 -2.82
CA ARG A 131 -20.78 19.80 -1.52
C ARG A 131 -21.38 21.08 -0.90
N PRO A 132 -21.42 21.19 0.44
CA PRO A 132 -21.71 22.46 1.10
C PRO A 132 -20.65 23.52 0.70
N PRO A 133 -21.05 24.77 0.41
CA PRO A 133 -20.15 25.86 -0.04
C PRO A 133 -18.95 26.14 0.89
N ASP A 134 -19.08 25.77 2.15
CA ASP A 134 -18.24 26.13 3.29
C ASP A 134 -17.12 25.11 3.59
N MET A 135 -17.03 24.00 2.84
CA MET A 135 -15.90 23.05 2.91
C MET A 135 -14.73 23.38 1.98
N LEU A 136 -14.84 24.45 1.18
CA LEU A 136 -13.76 24.94 0.31
C LEU A 136 -13.05 26.13 0.95
N ASP A 137 -12.69 26.03 2.24
CA ASP A 137 -11.74 26.96 2.85
C ASP A 137 -10.34 26.55 2.39
N PHE A 138 -10.08 26.91 1.14
CA PHE A 138 -8.88 26.64 0.42
C PHE A 138 -7.82 27.66 0.84
N ASP A 139 -6.79 27.23 1.57
CA ASP A 139 -5.63 28.06 1.89
C ASP A 139 -4.49 27.79 0.89
N PRO A 140 -4.30 28.65 -0.13
CA PRO A 140 -3.26 28.52 -1.15
C PRO A 140 -1.82 28.72 -0.62
N THR A 141 -1.62 28.90 0.69
CA THR A 141 -0.29 29.18 1.27
C THR A 141 0.26 28.09 2.17
N VAL A 142 -0.49 27.00 2.41
CA VAL A 142 -0.15 26.01 3.44
C VAL A 142 -0.01 24.57 2.92
N ARG A 143 -0.45 24.22 1.70
CA ARG A 143 -0.51 22.82 1.25
C ARG A 143 -0.12 22.63 -0.22
N ASP A 144 1.01 21.96 -0.44
CA ASP A 144 1.78 21.91 -1.70
C ASP A 144 1.21 21.02 -2.82
N ASP A 145 0.14 20.26 -2.61
CA ASP A 145 -0.29 19.30 -3.63
C ASP A 145 -1.79 18.99 -3.53
N GLU A 146 -2.59 19.82 -4.20
CA GLU A 146 -4.03 19.62 -4.37
C GLU A 146 -4.36 18.45 -5.27
N SER A 147 -3.42 18.00 -6.08
CA SER A 147 -3.59 16.79 -6.85
C SER A 147 -3.77 15.57 -5.92
N ILE A 148 -3.27 15.66 -4.68
CA ILE A 148 -3.52 14.68 -3.62
C ILE A 148 -4.94 14.74 -3.06
N TYR A 149 -5.54 15.92 -2.92
CA TYR A 149 -6.93 16.03 -2.45
C TYR A 149 -7.92 15.63 -3.54
N LEU A 150 -7.60 15.99 -4.78
CA LEU A 150 -8.29 15.56 -5.97
C LEU A 150 -8.32 14.03 -6.08
N THR A 151 -7.14 13.41 -5.97
CA THR A 151 -7.02 11.96 -6.02
C THR A 151 -7.66 11.32 -4.79
N TRP A 152 -7.61 11.94 -3.62
CA TRP A 152 -8.33 11.49 -2.42
C TRP A 152 -9.85 11.49 -2.62
N ASP A 153 -10.41 12.60 -3.12
CA ASP A 153 -11.84 12.74 -3.34
C ASP A 153 -12.34 11.74 -4.40
N VAL A 154 -11.57 11.56 -5.47
CA VAL A 154 -11.84 10.51 -6.48
C VAL A 154 -11.73 9.14 -5.86
N THR A 155 -10.65 8.87 -5.14
CA THR A 155 -10.43 7.57 -4.49
C THR A 155 -11.56 7.24 -3.55
N HIS A 156 -12.00 8.19 -2.73
CA HIS A 156 -13.14 8.01 -1.83
C HIS A 156 -14.43 7.75 -2.61
N ALA A 157 -14.73 8.58 -3.61
CA ALA A 157 -15.90 8.43 -4.48
C ALA A 157 -15.94 7.06 -5.19
N LEU A 158 -14.79 6.58 -5.67
CA LEU A 158 -14.66 5.31 -6.37
C LEU A 158 -14.63 4.12 -5.42
N MET A 159 -13.97 4.22 -4.25
CA MET A 159 -13.88 3.14 -3.27
C MET A 159 -15.21 2.88 -2.57
N GLU A 160 -15.99 3.91 -2.23
CA GLU A 160 -17.33 3.74 -1.67
C GLU A 160 -18.27 2.96 -2.58
N ARG A 161 -17.99 2.95 -3.90
CA ARG A 161 -18.85 2.38 -4.92
C ARG A 161 -18.21 1.27 -5.74
N CYS A 162 -17.03 0.77 -5.39
CA CYS A 162 -16.31 -0.19 -6.23
C CYS A 162 -17.11 -1.49 -6.48
N ASP A 163 -18.02 -1.84 -5.55
CA ASP A 163 -18.97 -2.95 -5.64
C ASP A 163 -20.44 -2.52 -5.90
N ASP A 164 -20.73 -1.21 -5.99
CA ASP A 164 -22.08 -0.70 -6.25
C ASP A 164 -22.35 -0.73 -7.76
N PRO A 165 -23.42 -1.37 -8.27
CA PRO A 165 -23.80 -1.33 -9.69
C PRO A 165 -23.82 0.09 -10.30
N LYS A 166 -24.04 1.12 -9.47
CA LYS A 166 -24.06 2.54 -9.84
C LYS A 166 -22.69 3.21 -9.94
N TRP A 167 -21.60 2.46 -9.83
CA TRP A 167 -20.26 3.01 -10.08
C TRP A 167 -20.13 3.58 -11.51
N GLU A 168 -20.93 3.08 -12.46
CA GLU A 168 -21.02 3.57 -13.85
C GLU A 168 -21.50 5.03 -13.90
N GLU A 169 -22.32 5.43 -12.91
CA GLU A 169 -22.71 6.82 -12.71
C GLU A 169 -21.43 7.64 -12.43
N VAL A 170 -20.60 7.26 -11.44
CA VAL A 170 -19.45 8.06 -10.96
C VAL A 170 -18.46 8.45 -12.05
N VAL A 171 -18.28 7.60 -13.06
CA VAL A 171 -17.35 7.84 -14.16
C VAL A 171 -18.02 8.37 -15.44
N ALA A 172 -19.32 8.69 -15.37
CA ALA A 172 -20.11 9.29 -16.43
C ALA A 172 -20.17 8.46 -17.72
N PHE A 173 -20.46 7.15 -17.61
CA PHE A 173 -20.80 6.37 -18.79
C PHE A 173 -22.11 6.87 -19.39
N ASN A 174 -22.04 7.33 -20.65
CA ASN A 174 -23.24 7.45 -21.46
C ASN A 174 -23.35 6.20 -22.32
N GLU A 175 -24.47 5.49 -22.22
CA GLU A 175 -24.85 4.50 -23.23
C GLU A 175 -25.16 5.27 -24.51
N SER A 176 -24.31 5.08 -25.54
CA SER A 176 -24.64 5.57 -26.88
C SER A 176 -25.78 4.74 -27.46
N SER A 177 -26.46 5.25 -28.49
CA SER A 177 -27.53 4.54 -29.21
C SER A 177 -27.08 3.23 -29.87
N HIS A 178 -25.79 2.90 -29.82
CA HIS A 178 -25.17 1.72 -30.43
C HIS A 178 -24.65 0.68 -29.41
N ASP A 179 -25.08 0.75 -28.14
CA ASP A 179 -24.62 -0.15 -27.06
C ASP A 179 -23.13 0.06 -26.67
N ASP A 180 -22.44 1.01 -27.32
CA ASP A 180 -21.07 1.39 -26.98
C ASP A 180 -21.06 2.29 -25.74
N ARG A 181 -20.37 1.82 -24.69
CA ARG A 181 -20.13 2.53 -23.44
C ARG A 181 -19.03 3.58 -23.62
N ILE A 182 -19.37 4.86 -23.64
CA ILE A 182 -18.40 5.96 -23.79
C ILE A 182 -18.33 6.79 -22.51
N LEU A 183 -17.14 6.85 -21.93
CA LEU A 183 -16.84 7.60 -20.71
C LEU A 183 -16.48 9.03 -21.07
N LEU A 184 -17.03 9.99 -20.34
CA LEU A 184 -16.83 11.42 -20.60
C LEU A 184 -17.18 11.81 -22.06
N ALA A 185 -18.34 11.37 -22.56
CA ALA A 185 -18.78 11.67 -23.93
C ALA A 185 -18.80 13.18 -24.27
N LYS A 186 -18.90 14.06 -23.27
CA LYS A 186 -18.80 15.53 -23.44
C LYS A 186 -17.38 16.03 -23.72
N LEU A 187 -16.37 15.18 -23.57
CA LEU A 187 -14.94 15.45 -23.79
C LEU A 187 -14.40 14.59 -24.95
N ASP A 188 -15.20 14.37 -25.99
CA ASP A 188 -14.97 13.45 -27.13
C ASP A 188 -14.88 11.96 -26.78
N GLY A 189 -15.12 11.59 -25.52
CA GLY A 189 -15.24 10.21 -25.12
C GLY A 189 -13.90 9.50 -24.93
N PHE A 190 -13.93 8.49 -24.06
CA PHE A 190 -12.94 7.45 -23.93
C PHE A 190 -13.67 6.13 -24.23
N SER A 191 -13.13 5.31 -25.12
CA SER A 191 -13.76 4.05 -25.52
C SER A 191 -13.08 2.83 -24.90
N LEU A 192 -13.69 1.65 -25.06
CA LEU A 192 -13.03 0.37 -24.73
C LEU A 192 -11.75 0.19 -25.54
N GLU A 193 -11.74 0.57 -26.82
CA GLU A 193 -10.55 0.47 -27.67
C GLU A 193 -9.40 1.34 -27.13
N ASP A 194 -9.70 2.55 -26.66
CA ASP A 194 -8.70 3.44 -26.05
C ASP A 194 -8.14 2.83 -24.75
N ALA A 195 -9.00 2.26 -23.90
CA ALA A 195 -8.59 1.59 -22.67
C ALA A 195 -7.67 0.40 -22.94
N GLU A 196 -8.04 -0.45 -23.90
CA GLU A 196 -7.25 -1.62 -24.30
C GLU A 196 -5.92 -1.22 -24.94
N ALA A 197 -5.92 -0.23 -25.83
CA ALA A 197 -4.72 0.26 -26.48
C ALA A 197 -3.74 0.84 -25.46
N LEU A 198 -4.23 1.71 -24.57
CA LEU A 198 -3.41 2.34 -23.53
C LEU A 198 -2.83 1.33 -22.55
N LEU A 199 -3.63 0.35 -22.12
CA LEU A 199 -3.15 -0.75 -21.29
C LEU A 199 -2.03 -1.54 -21.97
N ASN A 200 -2.20 -1.89 -23.25
CA ASN A 200 -1.18 -2.64 -23.99
C ASN A 200 0.10 -1.84 -24.15
N TRP A 201 0.01 -0.55 -24.48
CA TRP A 201 1.18 0.29 -24.61
C TRP A 201 1.97 0.46 -23.30
N ILE A 202 1.28 0.70 -22.18
CA ILE A 202 1.92 0.79 -20.85
C ILE A 202 2.52 -0.56 -20.46
N TRP A 203 1.82 -1.66 -20.76
CA TRP A 203 2.31 -3.00 -20.50
C TRP A 203 3.59 -3.32 -21.28
N ASP A 204 3.62 -3.01 -22.57
CA ASP A 204 4.76 -3.29 -23.44
C ASP A 204 6.00 -2.47 -23.04
N ASP A 205 5.80 -1.33 -22.38
CA ASP A 205 6.85 -0.45 -21.86
C ASP A 205 6.94 -0.40 -20.31
N ARG A 206 6.48 -1.47 -19.65
CA ARG A 206 6.40 -1.58 -18.18
C ARG A 206 7.72 -1.37 -17.43
N LYS A 207 8.86 -1.61 -18.08
CA LYS A 207 10.19 -1.34 -17.51
C LYS A 207 10.43 0.16 -17.33
N ALA A 208 10.11 0.95 -18.34
CA ALA A 208 10.21 2.41 -18.28
C ALA A 208 9.14 2.97 -17.34
N PHE A 209 7.94 2.40 -17.35
CA PHE A 209 6.91 2.71 -16.36
C PHE A 209 7.40 2.55 -14.91
N THR A 210 8.10 1.45 -14.60
CA THR A 210 8.64 1.21 -13.25
C THR A 210 9.67 2.27 -12.85
N VAL A 211 10.51 2.70 -13.80
CA VAL A 211 11.47 3.80 -13.58
C VAL A 211 10.73 5.11 -13.31
N LEU A 212 9.69 5.41 -14.09
CA LEU A 212 8.83 6.57 -13.87
C LEU A 212 8.23 6.55 -12.46
N CYS A 213 7.69 5.42 -12.00
CA CYS A 213 7.14 5.29 -10.64
C CYS A 213 8.19 5.56 -9.54
N SER A 214 9.47 5.21 -9.77
CA SER A 214 10.54 5.43 -8.79
C SER A 214 11.05 6.86 -8.74
N GLN A 215 11.16 7.51 -9.90
CA GLN A 215 11.84 8.80 -10.03
C GLN A 215 10.87 9.97 -10.04
N ILE A 216 9.64 9.73 -10.48
CA ILE A 216 8.59 10.74 -10.64
C ILE A 216 7.38 10.28 -9.84
N ARG A 217 7.22 10.86 -8.65
CA ARG A 217 5.99 10.74 -7.87
C ARG A 217 4.87 11.44 -8.63
N MET A 218 4.13 10.66 -9.40
CA MET A 218 2.94 11.14 -10.10
C MET A 218 1.71 10.56 -9.48
N GLU A 219 0.81 11.43 -9.07
CA GLU A 219 -0.47 11.01 -8.54
C GLU A 219 -1.53 10.90 -9.64
N GLY A 220 -2.49 10.03 -9.42
CA GLY A 220 -3.64 9.85 -10.32
C GLY A 220 -3.56 8.67 -11.27
N TRP A 221 -2.43 7.95 -11.36
CA TRP A 221 -2.36 6.70 -12.13
C TRP A 221 -3.37 5.67 -11.65
N SER A 222 -3.64 5.65 -10.34
CA SER A 222 -4.67 4.83 -9.73
C SER A 222 -6.06 5.10 -10.36
N VAL A 223 -6.38 6.35 -10.67
CA VAL A 223 -7.63 6.74 -11.37
C VAL A 223 -7.62 6.24 -12.81
N LEU A 224 -6.51 6.42 -13.54
CA LEU A 224 -6.36 5.86 -14.90
C LEU A 224 -6.57 4.34 -14.88
N PHE A 225 -5.93 3.63 -13.95
CA PHE A 225 -6.08 2.18 -13.80
C PHE A 225 -7.49 1.77 -13.42
N TYR A 226 -8.19 2.56 -12.60
CA TYR A 226 -9.60 2.32 -12.31
C TYR A 226 -10.47 2.45 -13.57
N VAL A 227 -10.26 3.49 -14.39
CA VAL A 227 -10.99 3.69 -15.65
C VAL A 227 -10.67 2.57 -16.64
N ILE A 228 -9.41 2.14 -16.74
CA ILE A 228 -9.06 0.98 -17.58
C ILE A 228 -9.78 -0.27 -17.06
N TRP A 229 -9.73 -0.55 -15.74
CA TRP A 229 -10.41 -1.69 -15.10
C TRP A 229 -11.92 -1.72 -15.45
N ALA A 230 -12.58 -0.57 -15.28
CA ALA A 230 -13.99 -0.35 -15.59
C ALA A 230 -14.38 -0.81 -17.00
N TYR A 231 -13.51 -0.58 -17.97
CA TYR A 231 -13.69 -1.00 -19.36
C TYR A 231 -13.36 -2.47 -19.59
N ILE A 232 -12.13 -2.88 -19.23
CA ILE A 232 -11.60 -4.18 -19.65
C ILE A 232 -12.30 -5.35 -18.96
N ARG A 233 -12.93 -5.14 -17.79
CA ARG A 233 -13.55 -6.19 -17.00
C ARG A 233 -14.78 -6.83 -17.64
N GLU A 234 -15.39 -6.16 -18.62
CA GLU A 234 -16.50 -6.71 -19.42
C GLU A 234 -16.06 -7.06 -20.85
N SER A 235 -14.78 -6.87 -21.19
CA SER A 235 -14.27 -7.20 -22.52
C SER A 235 -14.22 -8.70 -22.74
N GLY A 236 -14.29 -9.13 -24.02
CA GLY A 236 -14.07 -10.54 -24.38
C GLY A 236 -12.66 -11.07 -24.06
N ARG A 237 -11.74 -10.19 -23.65
CA ARG A 237 -10.35 -10.49 -23.26
C ARG A 237 -10.05 -10.13 -21.80
N ALA A 238 -11.09 -10.03 -20.96
CA ALA A 238 -10.97 -9.51 -19.60
C ALA A 238 -9.90 -10.22 -18.77
N GLU A 239 -9.83 -11.56 -18.79
CA GLU A 239 -8.84 -12.32 -18.00
C GLU A 239 -7.39 -11.90 -18.32
N LEU A 240 -7.04 -11.81 -19.61
CA LEU A 240 -5.71 -11.37 -20.06
C LEU A 240 -5.42 -9.93 -19.65
N TYR A 241 -6.34 -9.00 -19.90
CA TYR A 241 -6.14 -7.59 -19.62
C TYR A 241 -6.09 -7.29 -18.13
N CYS A 242 -6.92 -7.95 -17.33
CA CYS A 242 -6.92 -7.78 -15.89
C CYS A 242 -5.63 -8.33 -15.27
N LYS A 243 -5.02 -9.38 -15.86
CA LYS A 243 -3.68 -9.84 -15.48
C LYS A 243 -2.61 -8.77 -15.72
N LYS A 244 -2.62 -8.11 -16.88
CA LYS A 244 -1.71 -7.00 -17.20
C LYS A 244 -1.91 -5.81 -16.25
N LEU A 245 -3.17 -5.39 -16.07
CA LEU A 245 -3.52 -4.27 -15.22
C LEU A 245 -3.13 -4.54 -13.76
N ARG A 246 -3.40 -5.73 -13.22
CA ARG A 246 -2.97 -6.14 -11.88
C ARG A 246 -1.48 -5.90 -11.67
N HIS A 247 -0.64 -6.34 -12.61
CA HIS A 247 0.81 -6.15 -12.51
C HIS A 247 1.24 -4.69 -12.61
N LEU A 248 0.64 -3.89 -13.50
CA LEU A 248 0.93 -2.46 -13.57
C LEU A 248 0.53 -1.74 -12.28
N THR A 249 -0.63 -2.09 -11.72
CA THR A 249 -1.10 -1.53 -10.45
C THR A 249 -0.20 -1.91 -9.27
N MET A 250 0.29 -3.16 -9.21
CA MET A 250 1.29 -3.58 -8.20
C MET A 250 2.62 -2.83 -8.34
N ARG A 251 3.09 -2.59 -9.57
CA ARG A 251 4.32 -1.81 -9.82
C ARG A 251 4.16 -0.37 -9.37
N TYR A 252 3.02 0.23 -9.71
CA TYR A 252 2.70 1.58 -9.30
C TYR A 252 2.59 1.68 -7.78
N SER A 253 1.92 0.73 -7.13
CA SER A 253 1.71 0.79 -5.68
C SER A 253 3.00 0.81 -4.89
N LEU A 254 4.09 0.17 -5.36
CA LEU A 254 5.41 0.22 -4.72
C LEU A 254 5.97 1.64 -4.53
N GLY A 255 5.60 2.59 -5.41
CA GLY A 255 6.05 3.99 -5.35
C GLY A 255 4.93 5.00 -5.12
N ALA A 256 3.68 4.54 -4.98
CA ALA A 256 2.52 5.40 -4.85
C ALA A 256 2.49 6.12 -3.50
N SER A 257 1.86 7.30 -3.47
CA SER A 257 1.53 7.93 -2.18
C SER A 257 0.53 7.05 -1.42
N ARG A 258 0.48 7.17 -0.09
CA ARG A 258 -0.44 6.38 0.76
C ARG A 258 -1.90 6.42 0.26
N ARG A 259 -2.31 7.54 -0.34
CA ARG A 259 -3.69 7.75 -0.81
C ARG A 259 -3.92 7.05 -2.15
N ASP A 260 -2.99 7.15 -3.09
CA ASP A 260 -3.04 6.40 -4.34
C ASP A 260 -2.93 4.88 -4.13
N ASP A 261 -2.15 4.44 -3.15
CA ASP A 261 -2.06 3.02 -2.80
C ASP A 261 -3.39 2.46 -2.28
N LEU A 262 -4.23 3.27 -1.61
CA LEU A 262 -5.56 2.81 -1.21
C LEU A 262 -6.44 2.48 -2.42
N LEU A 263 -6.48 3.35 -3.44
CA LEU A 263 -7.23 3.09 -4.66
C LEU A 263 -6.61 1.93 -5.46
N ALA A 264 -5.28 1.90 -5.59
CA ALA A 264 -4.56 0.82 -6.24
C ALA A 264 -4.86 -0.54 -5.57
N SER A 265 -4.84 -0.58 -4.24
CA SER A 265 -5.22 -1.75 -3.44
C SER A 265 -6.67 -2.15 -3.68
N GLY A 266 -7.59 -1.18 -3.72
CA GLY A 266 -9.00 -1.43 -4.05
C GLY A 266 -9.18 -2.06 -5.44
N ILE A 267 -8.48 -1.55 -6.46
CA ILE A 267 -8.49 -2.12 -7.82
C ILE A 267 -7.95 -3.55 -7.79
N LEU A 268 -6.85 -3.80 -7.08
CA LEU A 268 -6.24 -5.14 -6.99
C LEU A 268 -7.19 -6.14 -6.34
N LEU A 269 -7.88 -5.75 -5.26
CA LEU A 269 -8.89 -6.58 -4.60
C LEU A 269 -10.08 -6.86 -5.52
N SER A 270 -10.57 -5.85 -6.24
CA SER A 270 -11.68 -6.01 -7.19
C SER A 270 -11.33 -6.90 -8.37
N ILE A 271 -10.11 -6.77 -8.93
CA ILE A 271 -9.59 -7.69 -9.93
C ILE A 271 -9.53 -9.11 -9.36
N GLN A 272 -8.98 -9.29 -8.17
CA GLN A 272 -8.84 -10.62 -7.55
C GLN A 272 -10.20 -11.28 -7.24
N LYS A 273 -11.21 -10.50 -6.84
CA LYS A 273 -12.56 -10.98 -6.56
C LYS A 273 -13.28 -11.45 -7.83
N LYS A 274 -13.17 -10.70 -8.93
CA LYS A 274 -13.86 -11.01 -10.20
C LYS A 274 -13.08 -12.00 -11.07
N PHE A 275 -11.76 -11.90 -11.08
CA PHE A 275 -10.83 -12.73 -11.84
C PHE A 275 -9.82 -13.37 -10.88
N PRO A 276 -10.26 -14.34 -10.06
CA PRO A 276 -9.38 -15.00 -9.11
C PRO A 276 -8.25 -15.68 -9.85
N VAL A 277 -7.02 -15.32 -9.50
CA VAL A 277 -5.84 -15.90 -10.13
C VAL A 277 -5.75 -17.36 -9.71
N LYS A 278 -5.93 -18.25 -10.69
CA LYS A 278 -5.76 -19.69 -10.46
C LYS A 278 -4.34 -19.94 -9.96
N ARG A 279 -4.14 -20.96 -9.11
CA ARG A 279 -2.82 -21.27 -8.52
C ARG A 279 -1.72 -21.21 -9.59
N HIS A 280 -1.93 -21.87 -10.74
CA HIS A 280 -0.95 -21.94 -11.84
C HIS A 280 -0.76 -20.70 -12.72
N GLU A 281 -1.47 -19.60 -12.46
CA GLU A 281 -1.43 -18.39 -13.28
C GLU A 281 -0.73 -17.22 -12.58
N ARG A 282 -0.22 -17.43 -11.35
CA ARG A 282 0.43 -16.41 -10.52
C ARG A 282 1.77 -15.90 -11.06
N GLU A 283 2.34 -16.55 -12.07
CA GLU A 283 3.50 -16.00 -12.75
C GLU A 283 3.12 -14.87 -13.71
N ILE A 284 3.50 -13.64 -13.35
CA ILE A 284 4.27 -12.80 -14.28
C ILE A 284 5.53 -12.32 -13.54
N PRO A 285 6.63 -13.09 -13.63
CA PRO A 285 7.92 -12.66 -13.11
C PRO A 285 8.37 -11.35 -13.78
N PRO A 286 9.36 -10.64 -13.19
CA PRO A 286 10.05 -9.56 -13.89
C PRO A 286 10.47 -10.03 -15.29
N VAL A 287 10.48 -9.10 -16.24
CA VAL A 287 10.78 -9.41 -17.66
C VAL A 287 12.15 -10.06 -17.80
N ASP A 288 13.09 -9.57 -17.01
CA ASP A 288 14.48 -10.00 -16.92
C ASP A 288 15.10 -9.45 -15.62
N SER A 289 16.39 -9.70 -15.43
CA SER A 289 17.14 -9.28 -14.24
C SER A 289 17.17 -7.76 -14.04
N GLU A 290 17.16 -6.98 -15.12
CA GLU A 290 17.14 -5.51 -15.04
C GLU A 290 15.81 -5.01 -14.49
N ASP A 291 14.68 -5.53 -14.99
CA ASP A 291 13.36 -5.23 -14.47
C ASP A 291 13.23 -5.64 -12.99
N ALA A 292 13.76 -6.82 -12.66
CA ALA A 292 13.76 -7.33 -11.30
C ALA A 292 14.52 -6.41 -10.34
N GLN A 293 15.71 -5.95 -10.74
CA GLN A 293 16.53 -5.04 -9.93
C GLN A 293 15.84 -3.69 -9.73
N ARG A 294 15.20 -3.13 -10.78
CA ARG A 294 14.46 -1.86 -10.66
C ARG A 294 13.29 -1.96 -9.68
N LEU A 295 12.58 -3.09 -9.65
CA LEU A 295 11.52 -3.32 -8.66
C LEU A 295 12.06 -3.45 -7.24
N LEU A 296 13.20 -4.13 -7.06
CA LEU A 296 13.88 -4.19 -5.76
C LEU A 296 14.29 -2.81 -5.27
N ASP A 297 14.89 -2.00 -6.13
CA ASP A 297 15.36 -0.67 -5.76
C ASP A 297 14.18 0.24 -5.42
N LEU A 298 13.12 0.22 -6.22
CA LEU A 298 11.88 0.93 -5.92
C LEU A 298 11.27 0.49 -4.58
N CYS A 299 11.28 -0.80 -4.29
CA CYS A 299 10.79 -1.34 -3.01
C CYS A 299 11.66 -0.88 -1.83
N ARG A 300 12.99 -0.92 -1.97
CA ARG A 300 13.94 -0.43 -0.94
C ARG A 300 13.72 1.04 -0.61
N ASP A 301 13.54 1.86 -1.63
CA ASP A 301 13.36 3.31 -1.47
C ASP A 301 12.04 3.67 -0.76
N ASN A 302 11.05 2.77 -0.77
CA ASN A 302 9.72 3.00 -0.22
C ASN A 302 9.40 2.18 1.04
N LEU A 303 10.15 1.12 1.35
CA LEU A 303 10.10 0.41 2.63
C LEU A 303 10.75 1.22 3.76
N SER A 304 10.12 2.34 4.12
CA SER A 304 10.49 3.15 5.29
C SER A 304 9.27 3.36 6.19
N PRO A 305 9.40 3.27 7.53
CA PRO A 305 8.28 3.44 8.46
C PRO A 305 7.45 4.72 8.26
N GLU A 306 8.09 5.76 7.73
CA GLU A 306 7.50 7.08 7.48
C GLU A 306 6.61 7.12 6.23
N LYS A 307 6.93 6.34 5.19
CA LYS A 307 6.20 6.36 3.91
C LYS A 307 4.94 5.49 3.91
N GLY A 308 4.75 4.69 4.96
CA GLY A 308 3.68 3.68 5.01
C GLY A 308 4.00 2.50 4.08
N ALA A 309 3.41 1.35 4.37
CA ALA A 309 3.74 0.12 3.68
C ALA A 309 2.79 -0.17 2.52
N THR A 310 3.35 -0.54 1.37
CA THR A 310 2.59 -0.94 0.16
C THR A 310 2.41 -2.46 0.16
N THR A 311 1.52 -2.98 1.00
CA THR A 311 1.27 -4.43 1.10
C THR A 311 0.62 -5.04 -0.13
N SER A 312 0.01 -4.20 -0.96
CA SER A 312 -0.69 -4.60 -2.18
C SER A 312 0.23 -5.23 -3.23
N ALA A 313 1.55 -5.02 -3.13
CA ALA A 313 2.56 -5.52 -4.05
C ALA A 313 3.39 -6.70 -3.52
N PHE A 314 2.97 -7.36 -2.43
CA PHE A 314 3.74 -8.48 -1.86
C PHE A 314 4.03 -9.58 -2.89
N ASP A 315 2.99 -10.08 -3.58
CA ASP A 315 3.14 -11.15 -4.57
C ASP A 315 4.18 -10.78 -5.64
N LEU A 316 4.12 -9.55 -6.16
CA LEU A 316 5.05 -9.05 -7.16
C LEU A 316 6.49 -9.09 -6.63
N MET A 317 6.73 -8.59 -5.43
CA MET A 317 8.06 -8.54 -4.84
C MET A 317 8.58 -9.91 -4.43
N PHE A 318 7.71 -10.79 -3.94
CA PHE A 318 8.05 -12.18 -3.63
C PHE A 318 8.53 -12.91 -4.88
N TYR A 319 7.76 -12.90 -5.97
CA TYR A 319 8.17 -13.55 -7.22
C TYR A 319 9.39 -12.87 -7.86
N THR A 320 9.52 -11.54 -7.72
CA THR A 320 10.69 -10.79 -8.18
C THR A 320 11.96 -11.23 -7.45
N THR A 321 11.94 -11.22 -6.13
CA THR A 321 13.09 -11.61 -5.29
C THR A 321 13.44 -13.09 -5.47
N LEU A 322 12.43 -13.96 -5.56
CA LEU A 322 12.58 -15.38 -5.87
C LEU A 322 13.24 -15.63 -7.22
N SER A 323 12.98 -14.77 -8.23
CA SER A 323 13.62 -14.88 -9.55
C SER A 323 15.08 -14.41 -9.56
N ILE A 324 15.49 -13.57 -8.60
CA ILE A 324 16.86 -13.07 -8.48
C ILE A 324 17.71 -14.05 -7.66
N GLY A 325 17.18 -14.55 -6.55
CA GLY A 325 17.82 -15.59 -5.76
C GLY A 325 17.56 -15.49 -4.25
N ARG A 326 18.06 -16.50 -3.53
CA ARG A 326 17.81 -16.73 -2.10
C ARG A 326 18.11 -15.51 -1.23
N ASP A 327 19.26 -14.87 -1.41
CA ASP A 327 19.69 -13.76 -0.56
C ASP A 327 18.75 -12.55 -0.67
N GLN A 328 18.24 -12.26 -1.87
CA GLN A 328 17.28 -11.18 -2.08
C GLN A 328 15.89 -11.53 -1.53
N LEU A 329 15.47 -12.79 -1.64
CA LEU A 329 14.24 -13.26 -1.04
C LEU A 329 14.30 -13.16 0.50
N PHE A 330 15.42 -13.57 1.10
CA PHE A 330 15.63 -13.48 2.54
C PHE A 330 15.60 -12.03 3.00
N TRP A 331 16.36 -11.17 2.32
CA TRP A 331 16.38 -9.73 2.61
C TRP A 331 14.98 -9.13 2.56
N TYR A 332 14.19 -9.43 1.51
CA TYR A 332 12.85 -8.89 1.36
C TYR A 332 11.90 -9.35 2.48
N LEU A 333 11.87 -10.66 2.75
CA LEU A 333 11.02 -11.24 3.78
C LEU A 333 11.39 -10.76 5.20
N ASP A 334 12.68 -10.63 5.53
CA ASP A 334 13.09 -10.06 6.82
C ASP A 334 12.76 -8.55 6.90
N THR A 335 13.03 -7.81 5.82
CA THR A 335 12.78 -6.35 5.79
C THR A 335 11.30 -6.03 5.94
N ILE A 336 10.41 -6.78 5.29
CA ILE A 336 8.97 -6.52 5.43
C ILE A 336 8.48 -6.85 6.83
N VAL A 337 8.98 -7.93 7.47
CA VAL A 337 8.66 -8.25 8.88
C VAL A 337 9.14 -7.14 9.81
N LEU A 338 10.38 -6.66 9.63
CA LEU A 338 10.93 -5.56 10.42
C LEU A 338 10.11 -4.28 10.23
N HIS A 339 9.84 -3.90 8.98
CA HIS A 339 9.06 -2.71 8.66
C HIS A 339 7.65 -2.79 9.28
N THR A 340 6.96 -3.91 9.14
CA THR A 340 5.65 -4.13 9.75
C THR A 340 5.70 -4.06 11.27
N TRP A 341 6.75 -4.62 11.89
CA TRP A 341 6.97 -4.51 13.33
C TRP A 341 7.16 -3.05 13.77
N GLU A 342 7.90 -2.25 13.01
CA GLU A 342 8.10 -0.82 13.29
C GLU A 342 6.80 -0.02 13.14
N VAL A 343 6.03 -0.30 12.09
CA VAL A 343 4.70 0.31 11.87
C VAL A 343 3.75 -0.03 13.03
N LEU A 344 3.69 -1.30 13.47
CA LEU A 344 2.90 -1.72 14.63
C LEU A 344 3.36 -1.00 15.91
N GLN A 345 4.66 -0.80 16.08
CA GLN A 345 5.22 -0.10 17.23
C GLN A 345 4.85 1.39 17.24
N LEU A 346 5.00 2.07 16.11
CA LEU A 346 4.69 3.50 15.99
C LEU A 346 3.19 3.77 16.12
N SER A 347 2.36 2.99 15.43
CA SER A 347 0.91 3.15 15.41
C SER A 347 0.22 2.96 16.76
N SER A 348 0.81 2.12 17.62
CA SER A 348 0.33 1.95 19.00
C SER A 348 0.40 3.23 19.85
N ARG A 349 1.09 4.27 19.37
CA ARG A 349 1.27 5.55 20.06
C ARG A 349 0.46 6.70 19.45
N THR A 350 -0.07 6.54 18.23
CA THR A 350 -0.62 7.65 17.44
C THR A 350 -2.15 7.68 17.38
N GLY A 351 -2.83 6.54 17.53
CA GLY A 351 -4.30 6.51 17.58
C GLY A 351 -4.93 5.16 17.22
N ILE A 352 -6.27 5.08 17.33
CA ILE A 352 -7.04 3.89 16.97
C ILE A 352 -6.98 3.62 15.47
N ALA A 353 -7.08 4.67 14.64
CA ALA A 353 -7.09 4.54 13.18
C ALA A 353 -5.74 3.98 12.69
N GLU A 354 -4.64 4.50 13.22
CA GLU A 354 -3.29 4.06 12.90
C GLU A 354 -3.04 2.62 13.39
N ALA A 355 -3.51 2.27 14.59
CA ALA A 355 -3.43 0.89 15.10
C ALA A 355 -4.20 -0.10 14.20
N ARG A 356 -5.39 0.30 13.72
CA ARG A 356 -6.19 -0.50 12.77
C ARG A 356 -5.48 -0.66 11.42
N CYS A 357 -4.92 0.43 10.87
CA CYS A 357 -4.11 0.36 9.65
C CYS A 357 -2.89 -0.55 9.82
N ALA A 358 -2.17 -0.45 10.94
CA ALA A 358 -1.02 -1.29 11.23
C ALA A 358 -1.40 -2.77 11.37
N PHE A 359 -2.55 -3.07 11.99
CA PHE A 359 -3.08 -4.42 12.04
C PHE A 359 -3.35 -4.97 10.64
N PHE A 360 -4.04 -4.21 9.78
CA PHE A 360 -4.32 -4.65 8.42
C PHE A 360 -3.06 -4.89 7.62
N HIS A 361 -2.05 -4.03 7.79
CA HIS A 361 -0.74 -4.23 7.21
C HIS A 361 -0.10 -5.55 7.68
N GLY A 362 -0.07 -5.80 9.00
CA GLY A 362 0.43 -7.05 9.56
C GLY A 362 -0.36 -8.29 9.14
N ARG A 363 -1.67 -8.17 8.99
CA ARG A 363 -2.53 -9.24 8.48
C ARG A 363 -2.17 -9.62 7.06
N VAL A 364 -1.90 -8.63 6.19
CA VAL A 364 -1.49 -8.93 4.81
C VAL A 364 -0.16 -9.66 4.80
N VAL A 365 0.85 -9.18 5.56
CA VAL A 365 2.14 -9.88 5.67
C VAL A 365 1.96 -11.31 6.18
N LEU A 366 1.13 -11.52 7.21
CA LEU A 366 0.82 -12.86 7.71
C LEU A 366 0.20 -13.76 6.63
N SER A 367 -0.81 -13.26 5.91
CA SER A 367 -1.45 -14.01 4.81
C SER A 367 -0.48 -14.32 3.68
N SER A 368 0.46 -13.41 3.41
CA SER A 368 1.49 -13.58 2.40
C SER A 368 2.53 -14.63 2.79
N PHE A 369 2.95 -14.68 4.07
CA PHE A 369 3.77 -15.77 4.58
C PHE A 369 3.02 -17.10 4.51
N TRP A 370 1.72 -17.13 4.83
CA TRP A 370 0.93 -18.36 4.69
C TRP A 370 0.90 -18.85 3.24
N ALA A 371 0.77 -17.93 2.28
CA ALA A 371 0.76 -18.26 0.86
C ALA A 371 2.06 -18.94 0.39
N ILE A 372 3.20 -18.70 1.04
CA ILE A 372 4.47 -19.38 0.75
C ILE A 372 4.32 -20.90 0.92
N PHE A 373 3.60 -21.35 1.94
CA PHE A 373 3.50 -22.78 2.27
C PHE A 373 2.36 -23.48 1.54
N GLN A 374 1.29 -22.76 1.15
CA GLN A 374 0.04 -23.38 0.70
C GLN A 374 -0.41 -23.01 -0.71
N ASP A 375 -0.14 -21.78 -1.15
CA ASP A 375 -0.89 -21.18 -2.27
C ASP A 375 -0.04 -20.67 -3.43
N TYR A 376 1.25 -20.44 -3.24
CA TYR A 376 2.11 -20.04 -4.35
C TYR A 376 2.37 -21.22 -5.28
N ASP A 377 2.16 -20.95 -6.56
CA ASP A 377 2.63 -21.82 -7.62
C ASP A 377 4.06 -21.45 -7.96
N TYR A 378 4.92 -22.46 -7.93
CA TYR A 378 6.35 -22.31 -8.15
C TYR A 378 6.68 -22.91 -9.51
N ALA A 379 7.29 -22.11 -10.39
CA ALA A 379 7.70 -22.59 -11.71
C ALA A 379 8.65 -23.79 -11.69
N SER A 380 9.35 -24.03 -10.58
CA SER A 380 10.23 -25.18 -10.41
C SER A 380 10.28 -25.63 -8.96
N SER A 381 10.62 -26.91 -8.75
CA SER A 381 10.90 -27.47 -7.42
C SER A 381 12.06 -26.74 -6.73
N GLU A 382 13.03 -26.21 -7.49
CA GLU A 382 14.11 -25.38 -6.94
C GLU A 382 13.58 -24.07 -6.34
N LYS A 383 12.67 -23.39 -7.05
CA LYS A 383 12.03 -22.17 -6.52
C LYS A 383 11.14 -22.46 -5.31
N LEU A 384 10.39 -23.56 -5.33
CA LEU A 384 9.64 -24.04 -4.16
C LEU A 384 10.58 -24.24 -2.96
N LEU A 385 11.65 -25.01 -3.16
CA LEU A 385 12.63 -25.30 -2.12
C LEU A 385 13.29 -24.02 -1.58
N MET A 386 13.65 -23.08 -2.46
CA MET A 386 14.21 -21.79 -2.09
C MET A 386 13.22 -20.97 -1.24
N ALA A 387 11.95 -20.92 -1.65
CA ALA A 387 10.90 -20.20 -0.96
C ALA A 387 10.62 -20.78 0.44
N LEU A 388 10.45 -22.10 0.54
CA LEU A 388 10.23 -22.78 1.81
C LEU A 388 11.40 -22.59 2.77
N ASN A 389 12.64 -22.84 2.32
CA ASN A 389 13.83 -22.63 3.14
C ASN A 389 13.95 -21.21 3.66
N THR A 390 13.71 -20.23 2.78
CA THR A 390 13.84 -18.82 3.13
C THR A 390 12.72 -18.37 4.07
N GLY A 391 11.49 -18.82 3.83
CA GLY A 391 10.34 -18.60 4.71
C GLY A 391 10.59 -19.16 6.11
N ILE A 392 11.01 -20.42 6.21
CA ILE A 392 11.39 -21.07 7.48
C ILE A 392 12.50 -20.28 8.18
N GLN A 393 13.54 -19.89 7.45
CA GLN A 393 14.67 -19.14 8.00
C GLN A 393 14.27 -17.77 8.57
N VAL A 394 13.30 -17.08 7.97
CA VAL A 394 12.77 -15.81 8.49
C VAL A 394 11.84 -16.04 9.67
N MET A 395 10.99 -17.08 9.61
CA MET A 395 10.07 -17.44 10.70
C MET A 395 10.81 -17.88 11.95
N ASN A 396 11.95 -18.58 11.81
CA ASN A 396 12.82 -18.99 12.91
C ASN A 396 13.72 -17.84 13.43
N GLN A 397 13.15 -16.64 13.57
CA GLN A 397 13.83 -15.48 14.14
C GLN A 397 12.99 -14.88 15.29
N PRO A 398 13.64 -14.39 16.37
CA PRO A 398 12.96 -13.70 17.47
C PRO A 398 12.02 -12.59 17.00
N ARG A 399 12.47 -11.82 15.99
CA ARG A 399 11.72 -10.70 15.43
C ARG A 399 10.38 -11.13 14.81
N PHE A 400 10.35 -12.28 14.12
CA PHE A 400 9.11 -12.79 13.54
C PHE A 400 8.09 -13.13 14.63
N LEU A 401 8.56 -13.76 15.72
CA LEU A 401 7.69 -14.06 16.86
C LEU A 401 7.21 -12.81 17.59
N GLU A 402 8.06 -11.78 17.73
CA GLU A 402 7.63 -10.47 18.26
C GLU A 402 6.58 -9.80 17.36
N PHE A 403 6.71 -9.91 16.04
CA PHE A 403 5.73 -9.45 15.09
C PHE A 403 4.37 -10.14 15.33
N LEU A 404 4.34 -11.47 15.45
CA LEU A 404 3.12 -12.22 15.78
C LEU A 404 2.55 -11.80 17.14
N ALA A 405 3.40 -11.61 18.16
CA ALA A 405 3.01 -11.17 19.49
C ALA A 405 2.29 -9.82 19.46
N ARG A 406 2.78 -8.88 18.65
CA ARG A 406 2.16 -7.55 18.47
C ARG A 406 0.81 -7.65 17.78
N ILE A 407 0.69 -8.48 16.74
CA ILE A 407 -0.60 -8.76 16.09
C ILE A 407 -1.58 -9.34 17.12
N CYS A 408 -1.19 -10.37 17.88
CA CYS A 408 -2.02 -10.94 18.95
C CYS A 408 -2.51 -9.86 19.93
N SER A 409 -1.61 -8.95 20.30
CA SER A 409 -1.90 -7.90 21.28
C SER A 409 -2.97 -6.93 20.77
N LEU A 410 -2.96 -6.57 19.49
CA LEU A 410 -3.97 -5.68 18.89
C LEU A 410 -5.38 -6.29 18.93
N LEU A 411 -5.53 -7.62 18.91
CA LEU A 411 -6.84 -8.31 18.96
C LEU A 411 -7.59 -8.06 20.28
N VAL A 412 -6.86 -7.80 21.37
CA VAL A 412 -7.44 -7.56 22.70
C VAL A 412 -7.42 -6.08 23.10
N MET A 413 -6.93 -5.19 22.24
CA MET A 413 -6.95 -3.75 22.52
C MET A 413 -8.36 -3.18 22.31
N SER A 414 -8.83 -2.43 23.31
CA SER A 414 -10.08 -1.69 23.23
C SER A 414 -9.88 -0.24 23.70
N SER A 415 -10.65 0.68 23.12
CA SER A 415 -10.71 2.07 23.54
C SER A 415 -12.18 2.46 23.73
N LYS A 416 -12.49 3.16 24.82
CA LYS A 416 -13.85 3.61 25.17
C LYS A 416 -14.89 2.47 25.12
N GLY A 417 -14.49 1.27 25.57
CA GLY A 417 -15.34 0.08 25.59
C GLY A 417 -15.58 -0.59 24.23
N ARG A 418 -14.92 -0.14 23.16
CA ARG A 418 -14.99 -0.73 21.82
C ARG A 418 -13.63 -1.28 21.40
N PHE A 419 -13.60 -2.47 20.82
CA PHE A 419 -12.36 -3.01 20.26
C PHE A 419 -11.85 -2.14 19.11
N ILE A 420 -10.53 -2.05 18.98
CA ILE A 420 -9.90 -1.40 17.82
C ILE A 420 -10.26 -2.16 16.53
N LEU A 421 -10.39 -3.48 16.65
CA LEU A 421 -10.65 -4.41 15.56
C LEU A 421 -12.03 -5.04 15.69
N GLU A 422 -12.68 -5.32 14.56
CA GLU A 422 -13.98 -5.99 14.54
C GLU A 422 -13.84 -7.49 14.80
N GLU A 423 -14.94 -8.19 15.10
CA GLU A 423 -14.90 -9.63 15.45
C GLU A 423 -14.30 -10.45 14.31
N HIS A 424 -14.81 -10.20 13.11
CA HIS A 424 -14.35 -10.80 11.87
C HIS A 424 -12.83 -10.64 11.67
N ASP A 425 -12.25 -9.49 12.04
CA ASP A 425 -10.82 -9.22 11.86
C ASP A 425 -9.94 -10.18 12.68
N ALA A 426 -10.37 -10.56 13.89
CA ALA A 426 -9.61 -11.52 14.69
C ALA A 426 -9.79 -12.95 14.21
N GLU A 427 -10.97 -13.31 13.74
CA GLU A 427 -11.22 -14.64 13.17
C GLU A 427 -10.33 -14.89 11.96
N TRP A 428 -10.24 -13.91 11.05
CA TRP A 428 -9.30 -13.98 9.93
C TRP A 428 -7.86 -14.08 10.39
N CYS A 429 -7.46 -13.30 11.38
CA CYS A 429 -6.09 -13.36 11.89
C CYS A 429 -5.77 -14.72 12.52
N LEU A 430 -6.71 -15.32 13.25
CA LEU A 430 -6.56 -16.67 13.78
C LEU A 430 -6.43 -17.69 12.64
N LEU A 431 -7.31 -17.63 11.64
CA LEU A 431 -7.26 -18.52 10.47
C LEU A 431 -5.91 -18.45 9.76
N TYR A 432 -5.43 -17.24 9.45
CA TYR A 432 -4.14 -17.03 8.81
C TYR A 432 -2.97 -17.54 9.66
N THR A 433 -3.03 -17.35 10.98
CA THR A 433 -1.98 -17.83 11.87
C THR A 433 -1.97 -19.36 11.93
N MET A 434 -3.14 -19.98 12.05
CA MET A 434 -3.25 -21.45 12.08
C MET A 434 -2.73 -22.08 10.80
N GLY A 435 -3.20 -21.59 9.64
CA GLY A 435 -2.74 -22.10 8.36
C GLY A 435 -1.25 -21.86 8.12
N LEU A 436 -0.71 -20.73 8.56
CA LEU A 436 0.73 -20.46 8.51
C LEU A 436 1.52 -21.45 9.38
N MET A 437 1.08 -21.67 10.62
CA MET A 437 1.77 -22.54 11.57
C MET A 437 1.68 -24.02 11.17
N GLU A 438 0.57 -24.44 10.57
CA GLU A 438 0.40 -25.77 9.97
C GLU A 438 1.38 -25.96 8.80
N GLY A 439 1.36 -25.06 7.81
CA GLY A 439 2.27 -25.14 6.65
C GLY A 439 3.75 -25.01 7.03
N PHE A 440 4.07 -24.21 8.05
CA PHE A 440 5.42 -24.15 8.60
C PHE A 440 5.81 -25.44 9.31
N GLY A 441 4.94 -26.03 10.12
CA GLY A 441 5.21 -27.29 10.81
C GLY A 441 5.49 -28.43 9.82
N GLU A 442 4.61 -28.60 8.83
CA GLU A 442 4.78 -29.58 7.75
C GLU A 442 6.09 -29.37 7.00
N ALA A 443 6.42 -28.12 6.64
CA ALA A 443 7.64 -27.84 5.92
C ALA A 443 8.87 -28.03 6.82
N ALA A 444 8.81 -27.66 8.10
CA ALA A 444 9.93 -27.72 9.03
C ALA A 444 10.31 -29.14 9.45
N ASP A 445 9.41 -30.12 9.39
CA ASP A 445 9.74 -31.53 9.63
C ASP A 445 10.84 -32.04 8.68
N ASP A 446 10.94 -31.45 7.48
CA ASP A 446 11.98 -31.77 6.49
C ASP A 446 13.30 -30.99 6.69
N TYR A 447 13.37 -30.04 7.66
CA TYR A 447 14.55 -29.22 7.91
C TYR A 447 14.98 -29.18 9.38
N GLU A 448 16.26 -29.42 9.64
CA GLU A 448 16.83 -29.17 10.97
C GLU A 448 16.93 -27.66 11.24
N PHE A 449 15.98 -27.09 11.98
CA PHE A 449 16.09 -25.73 12.47
C PHE A 449 16.60 -25.69 13.92
N THR A 450 17.56 -24.81 14.19
CA THR A 450 18.11 -24.63 15.54
C THR A 450 17.10 -23.91 16.41
N LYS A 451 16.73 -24.51 17.55
CA LYS A 451 15.90 -23.85 18.56
C LYS A 451 16.59 -22.56 19.01
N VAL A 452 15.90 -21.43 18.91
CA VAL A 452 16.40 -20.12 19.35
C VAL A 452 15.83 -19.85 20.75
N PRO A 453 16.63 -19.91 21.85
CA PRO A 453 16.10 -19.77 23.21
C PRO A 453 15.36 -18.46 23.48
N GLU A 454 15.71 -17.41 22.74
CA GLU A 454 15.03 -16.12 22.82
C GLU A 454 13.58 -16.19 22.34
N MET A 455 13.25 -17.02 21.35
CA MET A 455 11.87 -17.20 20.89
C MET A 455 11.01 -17.81 21.98
N GLU A 456 11.49 -18.85 22.66
CA GLU A 456 10.77 -19.45 23.79
C GLU A 456 10.57 -18.44 24.93
N ARG A 457 11.52 -17.52 25.16
CA ARG A 457 11.37 -16.43 26.13
C ARG A 457 10.23 -15.48 25.73
N ILE A 458 10.23 -14.98 24.48
CA ILE A 458 9.18 -14.10 23.95
C ILE A 458 7.81 -14.78 24.05
N TRP A 459 7.75 -16.06 23.69
CA TRP A 459 6.55 -16.86 23.80
C TRP A 459 6.02 -16.95 25.22
N ASN A 460 6.87 -17.30 26.18
CA ASN A 460 6.48 -17.38 27.59
C ASN A 460 6.01 -16.03 28.17
N GLU A 461 6.63 -14.92 27.75
CA GLU A 461 6.25 -13.58 28.20
C GLU A 461 4.81 -13.20 27.80
N LEU A 462 4.44 -13.39 26.53
CA LEU A 462 3.07 -13.10 26.08
C LEU A 462 2.08 -14.16 26.58
N ASN A 463 2.45 -15.44 26.64
CA ASN A 463 1.57 -16.49 27.17
C ASN A 463 1.17 -16.19 28.62
N ARG A 464 2.15 -15.79 29.44
CA ARG A 464 1.92 -15.34 30.81
C ARG A 464 0.94 -14.16 30.88
N PHE A 465 1.03 -13.20 29.96
CA PHE A 465 0.09 -12.08 29.91
C PHE A 465 -1.34 -12.54 29.58
N ILE A 466 -1.50 -13.38 28.54
CA ILE A 466 -2.80 -13.92 28.12
C ILE A 466 -3.45 -14.69 29.28
N ASP A 467 -2.69 -15.54 29.97
CA ASP A 467 -3.17 -16.32 31.12
C ASP A 467 -3.68 -15.45 32.27
N ILE A 468 -2.96 -14.37 32.61
CA ILE A 468 -3.41 -13.46 33.66
C ILE A 468 -4.72 -12.80 33.27
N ARG A 469 -4.82 -12.33 32.02
CA ARG A 469 -6.03 -11.67 31.53
C ARG A 469 -7.22 -12.63 31.51
N SER A 470 -7.02 -13.86 31.07
CA SER A 470 -8.03 -14.91 31.07
C SER A 470 -8.56 -15.17 32.49
N LYS A 471 -7.66 -15.26 33.49
CA LYS A 471 -8.04 -15.49 34.90
C LYS A 471 -8.74 -14.29 35.57
N MET A 472 -8.39 -13.07 35.19
CA MET A 472 -8.99 -11.86 35.78
C MET A 472 -10.41 -11.57 35.25
N MET A 473 -10.75 -12.08 34.07
CA MET A 473 -12.05 -11.86 33.43
C MET A 473 -13.01 -13.00 33.80
N ALA A 474 -13.58 -12.93 35.01
CA ALA A 474 -14.48 -13.96 35.54
C ALA A 474 -15.80 -14.09 34.75
N GLU A 475 -16.28 -12.99 34.15
CA GLU A 475 -17.57 -12.93 33.48
C GLU A 475 -17.46 -13.22 31.97
N ALA A 476 -18.48 -13.85 31.40
CA ALA A 476 -18.59 -14.05 29.96
C ALA A 476 -18.81 -12.70 29.27
N GLY A 477 -18.09 -12.43 28.17
CA GLY A 477 -18.26 -11.20 27.43
C GLY A 477 -17.31 -11.08 26.23
N PRO A 478 -17.50 -10.06 25.37
CA PRO A 478 -16.74 -9.89 24.13
C PRO A 478 -15.21 -9.87 24.32
N LEU A 479 -14.73 -9.26 25.41
CA LEU A 479 -13.29 -9.23 25.74
C LEU A 479 -12.73 -10.60 26.09
N ARG A 480 -13.50 -11.42 26.81
CA ARG A 480 -13.10 -12.80 27.11
C ARG A 480 -12.98 -13.63 25.84
N ASN A 481 -13.91 -13.46 24.89
CA ASN A 481 -13.82 -14.14 23.59
C ASN A 481 -12.55 -13.76 22.83
N ARG A 482 -12.16 -12.46 22.82
CA ARG A 482 -10.88 -12.03 22.21
C ARG A 482 -9.66 -12.63 22.89
N ILE A 483 -9.65 -12.66 24.22
CA ILE A 483 -8.55 -13.27 24.98
C ILE A 483 -8.44 -14.76 24.64
N VAL A 484 -9.55 -15.48 24.50
CA VAL A 484 -9.56 -16.89 24.09
C VAL A 484 -9.01 -17.05 22.66
N VAL A 485 -9.35 -16.16 21.73
CA VAL A 485 -8.79 -16.17 20.37
C VAL A 485 -7.26 -15.96 20.40
N CYS A 486 -6.78 -14.96 21.15
CA CYS A 486 -5.35 -14.74 21.36
C CYS A 486 -4.66 -15.95 21.99
N GLN A 487 -5.29 -16.56 23.00
CA GLN A 487 -4.76 -17.73 23.67
C GLN A 487 -4.59 -18.89 22.70
N ARG A 488 -5.62 -19.22 21.92
CA ARG A 488 -5.56 -20.27 20.90
C ARG A 488 -4.49 -20.00 19.86
N MET A 489 -4.42 -18.76 19.36
CA MET A 489 -3.40 -18.34 18.39
C MET A 489 -1.99 -18.55 18.95
N TRP A 490 -1.77 -18.17 20.22
CA TRP A 490 -0.46 -18.28 20.86
C TRP A 490 -0.09 -19.71 21.25
N GLU A 491 -1.08 -20.53 21.64
CA GLU A 491 -0.91 -21.96 21.89
C GLU A 491 -0.51 -22.71 20.61
N VAL A 492 -1.14 -22.40 19.47
CA VAL A 492 -0.77 -22.98 18.16
C VAL A 492 0.67 -22.65 17.81
N ILE A 493 1.08 -21.38 17.96
CA ILE A 493 2.47 -20.96 17.75
C ILE A 493 3.40 -21.75 18.69
N GLY A 494 3.06 -21.86 19.97
CA GLY A 494 3.87 -22.59 20.96
C GLY A 494 4.04 -24.07 20.62
N ALA A 495 2.96 -24.72 20.19
CA ALA A 495 2.98 -26.12 19.78
C ALA A 495 3.86 -26.33 18.54
N THR A 496 3.74 -25.47 17.53
CA THR A 496 4.51 -25.56 16.29
C THR A 496 6.02 -25.40 16.51
N TYR A 497 6.45 -24.56 17.45
CA TYR A 497 7.88 -24.43 17.81
C TYR A 497 8.31 -25.40 18.94
N GLU A 498 7.43 -26.29 19.38
CA GLU A 498 7.63 -27.18 20.53
C GLU A 498 8.11 -26.44 21.80
N PHE A 499 7.59 -25.24 22.04
CA PHE A 499 7.90 -24.51 23.26
C PHE A 499 7.29 -25.22 24.45
N SER A 500 8.10 -25.42 25.48
CA SER A 500 7.59 -25.98 26.72
C SER A 500 6.95 -24.85 27.52
N PRO A 501 5.68 -24.96 27.91
CA PRO A 501 5.12 -24.08 28.92
C PRO A 501 6.00 -24.21 30.15
N ARG A 502 6.85 -23.22 30.41
CA ARG A 502 7.51 -23.17 31.71
C ARG A 502 6.39 -23.12 32.71
N SER A 503 6.41 -24.02 33.70
CA SER A 503 5.52 -23.93 34.85
C SER A 503 5.57 -22.47 35.28
N ILE A 504 4.46 -21.74 35.10
CA ILE A 504 4.44 -20.28 35.14
C ILE A 504 5.17 -19.88 36.42
N GLU A 505 6.41 -19.43 36.29
CA GLU A 505 7.17 -18.96 37.44
C GLU A 505 6.28 -17.87 38.03
N LYS A 506 5.92 -18.07 39.30
CA LYS A 506 4.92 -17.29 40.01
C LYS A 506 5.07 -15.82 39.64
N TYR A 507 3.96 -15.16 39.32
CA TYR A 507 3.97 -13.85 38.68
C TYR A 507 4.84 -12.81 39.41
N LEU A 508 6.10 -12.70 38.98
CA LEU A 508 7.11 -11.82 39.54
C LEU A 508 6.76 -10.34 39.37
N CYS A 509 7.12 -9.52 40.35
CA CYS A 509 7.10 -8.07 40.28
C CYS A 509 8.09 -7.60 39.22
N MET A 510 7.59 -6.80 38.27
CA MET A 510 8.37 -6.26 37.16
C MET A 510 9.21 -5.02 37.53
N ASN A 511 9.12 -4.54 38.77
CA ASN A 511 10.08 -3.54 39.23
C ASN A 511 11.43 -4.26 39.37
N ALA A 512 12.39 -3.97 38.48
CA ALA A 512 13.72 -4.58 38.49
C ALA A 512 14.49 -4.37 39.82
N ARG A 513 14.04 -3.45 40.67
CA ARG A 513 14.59 -3.17 42.00
C ARG A 513 13.76 -3.76 43.14
N CYS A 514 12.82 -4.66 42.85
CA CYS A 514 11.99 -5.28 43.87
C CYS A 514 12.86 -6.25 44.71
N PRO A 515 12.97 -6.06 46.05
CA PRO A 515 13.76 -6.95 46.89
C PRO A 515 13.12 -8.32 47.08
N ASP A 516 11.81 -8.41 46.82
CA ASP A 516 11.03 -9.65 46.84
C ASP A 516 10.08 -9.64 45.64
N PRO A 517 10.53 -10.10 44.47
CA PRO A 517 9.72 -10.09 43.27
C PRO A 517 8.60 -11.14 43.34
N ASP A 518 8.65 -12.13 44.23
CA ASP A 518 7.64 -13.19 44.35
C ASP A 518 7.00 -13.29 45.75
N PRO A 519 6.34 -12.23 46.25
CA PRO A 519 5.75 -12.32 47.56
C PRO A 519 4.49 -13.19 47.49
N GLU A 520 4.56 -14.37 48.09
CA GLU A 520 3.39 -15.23 48.27
C GLU A 520 2.25 -14.45 48.96
N GLY A 521 1.03 -14.57 48.42
CA GLY A 521 -0.19 -14.06 49.05
C GLY A 521 -0.44 -12.54 48.95
N ARG A 522 0.37 -11.75 48.23
CA ARG A 522 0.12 -10.30 48.10
C ARG A 522 -0.81 -9.93 46.94
N THR A 523 -1.60 -8.87 47.16
CA THR A 523 -2.39 -8.22 46.11
C THR A 523 -1.47 -7.67 45.03
N ARG A 524 -1.64 -8.17 43.81
CA ARG A 524 -0.86 -7.73 42.65
C ARG A 524 -1.53 -6.50 42.05
N LEU A 525 -0.76 -5.43 41.89
CA LEU A 525 -1.19 -4.25 41.17
C LEU A 525 -0.71 -4.34 39.73
N MET A 526 -1.64 -4.20 38.82
CA MET A 526 -1.35 -4.11 37.40
C MET A 526 -1.24 -2.64 37.01
N CYS A 527 -0.33 -2.32 36.09
CA CYS A 527 -0.34 -1.01 35.47
C CYS A 527 -1.70 -0.79 34.79
N GLY A 528 -2.50 0.17 35.25
CA GLY A 528 -3.79 0.49 34.64
C GLY A 528 -3.70 1.02 33.20
N ARG A 529 -2.51 1.41 32.74
CA ARG A 529 -2.28 1.86 31.37
C ARG A 529 -1.99 0.71 30.42
N CYS A 530 -0.83 0.06 30.50
CA CYS A 530 -0.50 -0.99 29.53
C CYS A 530 -1.10 -2.35 29.92
N CYS A 531 -1.28 -2.59 31.21
CA CYS A 531 -1.63 -3.90 31.77
C CYS A 531 -0.61 -5.04 31.56
N TRP A 532 0.58 -4.76 30.99
CA TRP A 532 1.69 -5.71 30.82
C TRP A 532 2.55 -5.87 32.07
N VAL A 533 2.53 -4.87 32.96
CA VAL A 533 3.48 -4.76 34.06
C VAL A 533 2.78 -4.90 35.40
N TYR A 534 3.29 -5.85 36.19
CA TYR A 534 2.75 -6.21 37.50
C TYR A 534 3.69 -5.81 38.62
N TYR A 535 3.08 -5.42 39.73
CA TYR A 535 3.77 -4.98 40.91
C TYR A 535 3.23 -5.72 42.12
N CYS A 536 4.14 -6.15 42.99
CA CYS A 536 3.75 -6.70 44.28
C CYS A 536 3.20 -5.64 45.26
N SER A 537 3.32 -4.35 44.93
CA SER A 537 2.88 -3.22 45.77
C SER A 537 2.82 -1.91 44.98
N SER A 538 2.04 -0.93 45.48
CA SER A 538 1.95 0.40 44.85
C SER A 538 3.29 1.11 44.85
N ARG A 539 4.12 0.83 45.86
CA ARG A 539 5.48 1.36 45.96
C ARG A 539 6.35 0.89 44.78
N CYS A 540 6.32 -0.41 44.45
CA CYS A 540 7.06 -0.93 43.31
C CYS A 540 6.56 -0.34 41.98
N GLN A 541 5.25 -0.12 41.86
CA GLN A 541 4.66 0.58 40.72
C GLN A 541 5.19 2.01 40.61
N ILE A 542 5.11 2.80 41.69
CA ILE A 542 5.56 4.20 41.69
C ILE A 542 7.05 4.31 41.37
N ILE A 543 7.88 3.44 41.94
CA ILE A 543 9.34 3.43 41.70
C ILE A 543 9.64 3.10 40.23
N HIS A 544 9.03 2.05 39.69
CA HIS A 544 9.26 1.66 38.30
C HIS A 544 8.62 2.64 37.30
N TRP A 545 7.55 3.33 37.69
CA TRP A 545 6.89 4.36 36.87
C TRP A 545 7.68 5.68 36.81
N ASN A 546 8.61 5.91 37.74
CA ASN A 546 9.36 7.16 37.79
C ASN A 546 10.38 7.24 36.64
N ASN A 547 10.37 8.34 35.87
CA ASN A 547 11.17 8.56 34.66
C ASN A 547 12.68 8.67 34.90
N ASN A 548 13.14 8.65 36.16
CA ASN A 548 14.55 8.85 36.50
C ASN A 548 15.44 7.62 36.24
N THR A 549 14.92 6.58 35.57
CA THR A 549 15.68 5.38 35.23
C THR A 549 15.52 5.02 33.75
N PRO A 550 16.56 4.53 33.05
CA PRO A 550 16.49 4.13 31.64
C PRO A 550 15.48 3.01 31.35
N HIS A 551 15.13 2.22 32.37
CA HIS A 551 14.15 1.15 32.29
C HIS A 551 12.83 1.52 32.97
N ALA A 552 12.55 2.81 33.12
CA ALA A 552 11.29 3.25 33.71
C ALA A 552 10.14 2.71 32.87
N HIS A 553 9.20 2.02 33.52
CA HIS A 553 8.02 1.49 32.87
C HIS A 553 7.27 2.59 32.11
N ARG A 554 7.21 3.81 32.64
CA ARG A 554 6.54 4.95 31.99
C ARG A 554 7.07 5.25 30.57
N GLN A 555 8.34 4.99 30.28
CA GLN A 555 8.92 5.18 28.94
C GLN A 555 8.57 4.04 27.96
N GLN A 556 8.22 2.88 28.51
CA GLN A 556 7.88 1.65 27.77
C GLN A 556 6.36 1.37 27.78
N CYS A 557 5.61 2.11 28.59
CA CYS A 557 4.19 1.90 28.82
C CYS A 557 3.39 2.44 27.65
N ILE A 558 2.80 1.53 26.89
CA ILE A 558 1.80 1.86 25.86
C ILE A 558 0.45 2.00 26.58
N SER A 559 -0.14 3.20 26.57
CA SER A 559 -1.43 3.46 27.22
C SER A 559 -2.56 2.74 26.50
N TYR A 560 -3.35 1.94 27.21
CA TYR A 560 -4.61 1.37 26.73
C TYR A 560 -5.70 2.44 26.55
N GLU A 561 -5.59 3.56 27.28
CA GLU A 561 -6.44 4.73 27.08
C GLU A 561 -5.80 5.66 26.04
N PHE A 562 -6.28 5.59 24.80
CA PHE A 562 -6.37 6.77 23.94
C PHE A 562 -7.60 7.55 24.40
N GLN A 563 -7.40 8.55 25.26
CA GLN A 563 -8.46 9.47 25.67
C GLN A 563 -8.91 10.34 24.50
#